data_AF-A0A2H3FQE2-F1
#
_entry.id   AF-A0A2H3FQE2-F1
#
_cell.length_a   1.000
_cell.length_b   1.000
_cell.length_c   1.000
_cell.angle_alpha   90.00
_cell.angle_beta   90.00
_cell.angle_gamma   90.00
#
_symmetry.space_group_name_H-M   'P 1'
#
loop_
_entity.id
_entity.type
_entity.pdbx_description
1 polymer ?
#
loop_
_entity_poly.entity_id
_entity_poly.type
_entity_poly.pdbx_seq_one_letter_code
_entity_poly.pdbx_strand_id
1 'polypeptide(L)'
;MGNPKKSKKYYAVIEGHIDKPTIFSSWAHAHPRVTGCPSKHRGFYTIHEARIYLELMGVDYIEQLIDDGTDETAPLPDPRNHYAVANGPKPGIYPFWDGPGGAKEAVEQVSFACHKSFRTHKEAQEFIDHWNNTYMDGSQKIQSMGPTFDTRLDNCQAVFRGQMSLCESLEALIIKEEHE
;
A
#
# COMPACT_ATOMS: atom_id res chain seq x y z
N MET A 1 -22.84 10.65 -14.77
CA MET A 1 -22.47 9.49 -13.93
C MET A 1 -20.98 9.28 -14.12
N GLY A 2 -20.16 9.50 -13.09
CA GLY A 2 -18.71 9.32 -13.20
C GLY A 2 -18.38 7.84 -13.28
N ASN A 3 -17.52 7.42 -14.22
CA ASN A 3 -17.00 6.07 -14.23
C ASN A 3 -16.39 5.75 -12.85
N PRO A 4 -16.71 4.59 -12.23
CA PRO A 4 -16.10 4.22 -10.97
C PRO A 4 -14.59 4.16 -11.20
N LYS A 5 -13.84 4.98 -10.44
CA LYS A 5 -12.37 4.93 -10.48
C LYS A 5 -11.97 3.51 -10.09
N LYS A 6 -11.32 2.79 -11.01
CA LYS A 6 -10.77 1.46 -10.71
C LYS A 6 -9.85 1.63 -9.50
N SER A 7 -9.98 0.77 -8.49
CA SER A 7 -9.07 0.73 -7.35
C SER A 7 -7.84 -0.10 -7.72
N LYS A 8 -6.67 0.30 -7.20
CA LYS A 8 -5.45 -0.49 -7.36
C LYS A 8 -5.59 -1.76 -6.53
N LYS A 9 -5.36 -2.91 -7.17
CA LYS A 9 -5.48 -4.23 -6.55
C LYS A 9 -4.14 -4.75 -6.05
N TYR A 10 -3.04 -4.44 -6.74
CA TYR A 10 -1.75 -5.04 -6.44
C TYR A 10 -0.77 -3.97 -5.96
N TYR A 11 0.01 -4.28 -4.93
CA TYR A 11 0.95 -3.36 -4.32
C TYR A 11 2.32 -4.03 -4.27
N ALA A 12 3.25 -3.57 -5.10
CA ALA A 12 4.63 -4.00 -5.10
C ALA A 12 5.40 -3.21 -4.06
N VAL A 13 6.09 -3.89 -3.14
CA VAL A 13 6.95 -3.29 -2.11
C VAL A 13 8.35 -3.84 -2.29
N ILE A 14 9.32 -2.96 -2.48
CA ILE A 14 10.74 -3.28 -2.70
C ILE A 14 11.54 -3.05 -1.41
N GLU A 15 11.24 -1.96 -0.72
CA GLU A 15 11.89 -1.56 0.53
C GLU A 15 10.83 -1.15 1.56
N GLY A 16 11.09 -1.47 2.82
CA GLY A 16 10.21 -1.20 3.96
C GLY A 16 10.46 -2.21 5.08
N HIS A 17 9.45 -2.44 5.92
CA HIS A 17 9.41 -3.55 6.88
C HIS A 17 9.14 -4.89 6.18
N ILE A 18 10.00 -5.26 5.24
CA ILE A 18 9.97 -6.53 4.50
C ILE A 18 11.39 -7.07 4.39
N ASP A 19 11.53 -8.38 4.41
CA ASP A 19 12.83 -9.04 4.20
C ASP A 19 13.23 -9.05 2.73
N LYS A 20 12.24 -9.15 1.85
CA LYS A 20 12.44 -9.37 0.41
C LYS A 20 11.33 -8.69 -0.39
N PRO A 21 11.63 -8.21 -1.61
CA PRO A 21 10.63 -7.62 -2.48
C PRO A 21 9.41 -8.53 -2.69
N THR A 22 8.22 -7.98 -2.47
CA THR A 22 6.97 -8.75 -2.38
C THR A 22 5.82 -8.00 -3.05
N ILE A 23 4.88 -8.73 -3.67
CA ILE A 23 3.64 -8.18 -4.20
C ILE A 23 2.48 -8.58 -3.27
N PHE A 24 1.71 -7.60 -2.81
CA PHE A 24 0.51 -7.81 -1.99
C PHE A 24 -0.75 -7.58 -2.83
N SER A 25 -1.78 -8.41 -2.64
CA SER A 25 -3.11 -8.23 -3.25
C SER A 25 -3.98 -7.18 -2.54
N SER A 26 -3.49 -6.61 -1.45
CA SER A 26 -4.28 -5.76 -0.56
C SER A 26 -3.44 -4.68 0.10
N TRP A 27 -3.96 -3.45 0.10
CA TRP A 27 -3.32 -2.34 0.81
C TRP A 27 -3.23 -2.60 2.31
N ALA A 28 -4.17 -3.36 2.88
CA ALA A 28 -4.14 -3.75 4.29
C ALA A 28 -2.87 -4.50 4.70
N HIS A 29 -2.35 -5.34 3.79
CA HIS A 29 -1.11 -6.08 4.00
C HIS A 29 0.13 -5.23 3.65
N ALA A 30 0.08 -4.46 2.57
CA ALA A 30 1.21 -3.62 2.17
C ALA A 30 1.46 -2.45 3.14
N HIS A 31 0.39 -1.79 3.60
CA HIS A 31 0.45 -0.59 4.43
C HIS A 31 1.29 -0.73 5.71
N PRO A 32 1.07 -1.73 6.60
CA PRO A 32 1.88 -1.87 7.81
C PRO A 32 3.36 -2.11 7.51
N ARG A 33 3.69 -2.54 6.28
CA ARG A 33 5.07 -2.77 5.85
C ARG A 33 5.77 -1.55 5.30
N VAL A 34 5.04 -0.51 4.93
CA VAL A 34 5.60 0.70 4.29
C VAL A 34 5.39 1.97 5.11
N THR A 35 4.53 1.89 6.13
CA THR A 35 4.18 3.02 6.98
C THR A 35 5.22 3.23 8.07
N GLY A 36 5.56 4.49 8.36
CA GLY A 36 6.44 4.82 9.48
C GLY A 36 7.93 4.56 9.21
N CYS A 37 8.31 4.17 8.00
CA CYS A 37 9.70 3.99 7.58
C CYS A 37 9.94 4.54 6.16
N PRO A 38 11.20 4.85 5.78
CA PRO A 38 11.55 5.00 4.38
C PRO A 38 11.19 3.71 3.64
N SER A 39 10.39 3.81 2.59
CA SER A 39 9.88 2.66 1.85
C SER A 39 9.76 2.99 0.37
N LYS A 40 9.87 1.94 -0.45
CA LYS A 40 9.75 2.02 -1.90
C LYS A 40 8.68 1.05 -2.35
N HIS A 41 7.52 1.60 -2.74
CA HIS A 41 6.38 0.82 -3.13
C HIS A 41 5.54 1.50 -4.21
N ARG A 42 4.77 0.70 -4.96
CA ARG A 42 3.85 1.21 -5.99
C ARG A 42 2.63 0.29 -6.13
N GLY A 43 1.47 0.89 -6.36
CA GLY A 43 0.22 0.17 -6.61
C GLY A 43 -0.16 0.12 -8.09
N PHE A 44 -0.72 -1.01 -8.51
CA PHE A 44 -1.04 -1.41 -9.88
C PHE A 44 -2.44 -2.01 -9.99
N TYR A 45 -2.98 -2.06 -11.20
CA TYR A 45 -4.30 -2.66 -11.46
C TYR A 45 -4.19 -4.16 -11.72
N THR A 46 -3.08 -4.61 -12.30
CA THR A 46 -2.85 -6.03 -12.60
C THR A 46 -1.56 -6.53 -11.93
N ILE A 47 -1.52 -7.83 -11.67
CA ILE A 47 -0.32 -8.50 -11.15
C ILE A 47 0.83 -8.45 -12.18
N HIS A 48 0.51 -8.45 -13.47
CA HIS A 48 1.51 -8.40 -14.54
C HIS A 48 2.26 -7.07 -14.55
N GLU A 49 1.53 -5.94 -14.45
CA GLU A 49 2.14 -4.61 -14.31
C GLU A 49 3.05 -4.53 -13.08
N ALA A 50 2.61 -5.10 -11.94
CA ALA A 50 3.39 -5.12 -10.71
C ALA A 50 4.70 -5.92 -10.86
N ARG A 51 4.67 -7.04 -11.59
CA ARG A 51 5.88 -7.85 -11.88
C ARG A 51 6.84 -7.10 -12.79
N ILE A 52 6.36 -6.54 -13.90
CA ILE A 52 7.18 -5.72 -14.80
C ILE A 52 7.86 -4.59 -14.03
N TYR A 53 7.13 -3.94 -13.12
CA TYR A 53 7.72 -2.90 -12.28
C TYR A 53 8.87 -3.42 -11.41
N LEU A 54 8.72 -4.58 -10.76
CA LEU A 54 9.80 -5.16 -9.94
C LEU A 54 11.02 -5.55 -10.80
N GLU A 55 10.79 -6.16 -11.96
CA GLU A 55 11.86 -6.48 -12.92
C GLU A 55 12.62 -5.24 -13.38
N LEU A 56 11.91 -4.16 -13.73
CA LEU A 56 12.52 -2.88 -14.11
C LEU A 56 13.31 -2.23 -12.98
N MET A 57 12.95 -2.53 -11.73
CA MET A 57 13.66 -2.04 -10.56
C MET A 57 14.89 -2.89 -10.20
N GLY A 58 15.19 -3.93 -10.99
CA GLY A 58 16.34 -4.82 -10.79
C GLY A 58 16.10 -5.90 -9.74
N VAL A 59 14.85 -6.22 -9.42
CA VAL A 59 14.49 -7.34 -8.54
C VAL A 59 14.49 -8.62 -9.35
N ASP A 60 15.43 -9.50 -9.05
CA ASP A 60 15.68 -10.79 -9.70
C ASP A 60 14.80 -11.93 -9.15
N TYR A 61 14.30 -11.79 -7.92
CA TYR A 61 13.40 -12.77 -7.30
C TYR A 61 12.25 -12.11 -6.53
N ILE A 62 11.02 -12.55 -6.81
CA ILE A 62 9.80 -12.14 -6.11
C ILE A 62 9.34 -13.33 -5.27
N GLU A 63 9.48 -13.27 -3.95
CA GLU A 63 9.33 -14.45 -3.10
C GLU A 63 7.88 -14.90 -2.93
N GLN A 64 6.90 -13.99 -2.95
CA GLN A 64 5.51 -14.38 -2.71
C GLN A 64 4.48 -13.34 -3.20
N LEU A 65 3.38 -13.85 -3.74
CA LEU A 65 2.10 -13.16 -3.78
C LEU A 65 1.37 -13.53 -2.48
N ILE A 66 1.15 -12.57 -1.60
CA ILE A 66 0.20 -12.77 -0.50
C ILE A 66 -1.17 -12.46 -1.07
N ASP A 67 -1.86 -13.53 -1.49
CA ASP A 67 -3.25 -13.52 -1.90
C ASP A 67 -4.11 -13.89 -0.69
N ASP A 68 -4.81 -12.91 -0.14
CA ASP A 68 -5.77 -13.10 0.94
C ASP A 68 -7.17 -13.49 0.43
N GLY A 69 -7.33 -13.75 -0.87
CA GLY A 69 -8.63 -14.06 -1.45
C GLY A 69 -9.63 -12.91 -1.35
N THR A 70 -9.16 -11.68 -1.06
CA THR A 70 -10.02 -10.51 -0.82
C THR A 70 -10.44 -9.79 -2.11
N ASP A 71 -10.81 -10.57 -3.13
CA ASP A 71 -11.54 -10.04 -4.29
C ASP A 71 -12.95 -9.53 -3.92
N GLU A 72 -13.39 -9.72 -2.67
CA GLU A 72 -14.54 -9.00 -2.12
C GLU A 72 -14.20 -7.53 -1.92
N THR A 73 -14.41 -6.80 -3.02
CA THR A 73 -14.77 -5.38 -3.06
C THR A 73 -15.44 -5.02 -1.74
N ALA A 74 -14.88 -4.04 -1.01
CA ALA A 74 -15.42 -3.57 0.25
C ALA A 74 -16.95 -3.57 0.16
N PRO A 75 -17.66 -4.25 1.10
CA PRO A 75 -19.09 -4.45 0.98
C PRO A 75 -19.75 -3.11 0.69
N LEU A 76 -20.72 -3.11 -0.25
CA LEU A 76 -21.47 -1.91 -0.59
C LEU A 76 -21.83 -1.18 0.71
N PRO A 77 -21.72 0.16 0.74
CA PRO A 77 -21.99 0.92 1.95
C PRO A 77 -23.40 0.60 2.46
N ASP A 78 -23.47 -0.26 3.47
CA ASP A 78 -24.68 -0.68 4.18
C ASP A 78 -24.59 -0.04 5.57
N PRO A 79 -25.68 0.53 6.09
CA PRO A 79 -25.71 1.11 7.44
C PRO A 79 -25.38 0.09 8.55
N ARG A 80 -25.32 -1.21 8.26
CA ARG A 80 -24.89 -2.28 9.18
C ARG A 80 -23.41 -2.60 9.08
N ASN A 81 -22.67 -1.99 8.15
CA ASN A 81 -21.24 -2.24 8.04
C ASN A 81 -20.49 -1.62 9.22
N HIS A 82 -19.47 -2.34 9.67
CA HIS A 82 -18.51 -1.87 10.65
C HIS A 82 -17.26 -1.38 9.91
N TYR A 83 -16.90 -0.12 10.10
CA TYR A 83 -15.78 0.52 9.45
C TYR A 83 -14.57 0.50 10.37
N ALA A 84 -13.61 -0.37 10.08
CA ALA A 84 -12.37 -0.47 10.81
C ALA A 84 -11.36 0.54 10.28
N VAL A 85 -10.83 1.39 11.15
CA VAL A 85 -9.70 2.29 10.89
C VAL A 85 -8.53 1.78 11.69
N ALA A 86 -7.57 1.15 11.03
CA ALA A 86 -6.34 0.63 11.65
C ALA A 86 -5.26 1.71 11.76
N ASN A 87 -5.13 2.57 10.74
CA ASN A 87 -4.22 3.71 10.76
C ASN A 87 -4.95 5.01 10.45
N GLY A 88 -4.79 6.01 11.32
CA GLY A 88 -5.41 7.33 11.24
C GLY A 88 -5.25 8.08 12.56
N PRO A 89 -5.68 9.36 12.67
CA PRO A 89 -5.57 10.12 13.93
C PRO A 89 -6.42 9.53 15.05
N LYS A 90 -7.49 8.81 14.70
CA LYS A 90 -8.40 8.14 15.63
C LYS A 90 -8.68 6.70 15.14
N PRO A 91 -7.77 5.75 15.37
CA PRO A 91 -8.00 4.35 15.05
C PRO A 91 -9.17 3.78 15.86
N GLY A 92 -9.89 2.80 15.29
CA GLY A 92 -11.06 2.20 15.94
C GLY A 92 -12.07 1.65 14.94
N ILE A 93 -13.16 1.11 15.46
CA ILE A 93 -14.29 0.58 14.68
C ILE A 93 -15.45 1.56 14.79
N TYR A 94 -15.94 2.00 13.63
CA TYR A 94 -17.03 2.98 13.52
C TYR A 94 -18.28 2.32 12.94
N PRO A 95 -19.48 2.69 13.41
CA PRO A 95 -20.73 2.13 12.91
C PRO A 95 -21.20 2.75 11.58
N PHE A 96 -20.60 3.86 11.14
CA PHE A 96 -20.94 4.52 9.87
C PHE A 96 -19.72 5.21 9.26
N TRP A 97 -19.75 5.38 7.93
CA TRP A 97 -18.68 6.03 7.18
C TRP A 97 -18.73 7.56 7.28
N ASP A 98 -19.84 8.15 6.81
CA ASP A 98 -20.09 9.58 6.75
C ASP A 98 -20.92 10.07 7.94
N GLY A 99 -20.66 11.30 8.39
CA GLY A 99 -21.41 11.97 9.46
C GLY A 99 -20.57 12.25 10.70
N PRO A 100 -21.10 13.03 11.66
CA PRO A 100 -20.38 13.40 12.88
C PRO A 100 -19.93 12.15 13.65
N GLY A 101 -18.62 12.02 13.88
CA GLY A 101 -18.04 10.85 14.55
C GLY A 101 -17.98 9.59 13.68
N GLY A 102 -18.07 9.72 12.35
CA GLY A 102 -17.91 8.63 11.39
C GLY A 102 -16.46 8.33 11.04
N ALA A 103 -16.22 7.18 10.42
CA ALA A 103 -14.86 6.76 10.02
C ALA A 103 -14.17 7.76 9.08
N LYS A 104 -14.94 8.50 8.26
CA LYS A 104 -14.39 9.47 7.32
C LYS A 104 -13.59 10.59 8.01
N GLU A 105 -14.10 11.11 9.13
CA GLU A 105 -13.39 12.12 9.93
C GLU A 105 -12.05 11.58 10.49
N ALA A 106 -12.00 10.26 10.75
CA ALA A 106 -10.82 9.58 11.25
C ALA A 106 -9.78 9.24 10.16
N VAL A 107 -10.08 9.47 8.87
CA VAL A 107 -9.17 9.16 7.76
C VAL A 107 -8.86 10.35 6.86
N GLU A 108 -9.76 11.33 6.72
CA GLU A 108 -9.61 12.44 5.78
C GLU A 108 -8.42 13.36 6.09
N GLN A 109 -7.97 13.39 7.34
CA GLN A 109 -6.85 14.25 7.74
C GLN A 109 -5.48 13.65 7.42
N VAL A 110 -5.40 12.40 6.93
CA VAL A 110 -4.14 11.68 6.73
C VAL A 110 -4.08 11.00 5.36
N SER A 111 -3.09 11.34 4.56
CA SER A 111 -2.90 10.82 3.20
C SER A 111 -2.54 9.32 3.12
N PHE A 112 -2.31 8.68 4.26
CA PHE A 112 -1.94 7.27 4.41
C PHE A 112 -2.81 6.57 5.47
N ALA A 113 -4.11 6.85 5.50
CA ALA A 113 -5.00 6.10 6.38
C ALA A 113 -5.14 4.63 5.89
N CYS A 114 -5.30 3.70 6.83
CA CYS A 114 -5.58 2.29 6.53
C CYS A 114 -6.92 1.91 7.14
N HIS A 115 -7.91 1.67 6.29
CA HIS A 115 -9.27 1.38 6.73
C HIS A 115 -9.96 0.38 5.78
N LYS A 116 -10.94 -0.36 6.30
CA LYS A 116 -11.77 -1.31 5.55
C LYS A 116 -13.13 -1.47 6.22
N SER A 117 -14.19 -1.72 5.45
CA SER A 117 -15.52 -2.04 5.98
C SER A 117 -15.75 -3.55 6.02
N PHE A 118 -16.45 -3.99 7.05
CA PHE A 118 -16.79 -5.39 7.28
C PHE A 118 -18.26 -5.54 7.65
N ARG A 119 -18.82 -6.74 7.45
CA ARG A 119 -20.20 -7.02 7.83
C ARG A 119 -20.35 -7.24 9.33
N THR A 120 -19.28 -7.66 9.99
CA THR A 120 -19.30 -7.95 11.43
C THR A 120 -18.25 -7.15 12.18
N HIS A 121 -18.57 -6.80 13.43
CA HIS A 121 -17.63 -6.14 14.33
C HIS A 121 -16.39 -7.02 14.60
N LYS A 122 -16.57 -8.35 14.65
CA LYS A 122 -15.49 -9.30 14.90
C LYS A 122 -14.43 -9.24 13.78
N GLU A 123 -14.85 -9.31 12.52
CA GLU A 123 -13.94 -9.18 11.37
C GLU A 123 -13.22 -7.82 11.37
N ALA A 124 -13.94 -6.75 11.73
CA ALA A 124 -13.37 -5.41 11.85
C ALA A 124 -12.28 -5.32 12.93
N GLN A 125 -12.47 -6.00 14.06
CA GLN A 125 -11.47 -6.08 15.13
C GLN A 125 -10.26 -6.92 14.72
N GLU A 126 -10.49 -8.09 14.14
CA GLU A 126 -9.44 -8.98 13.64
C GLU A 126 -8.55 -8.27 12.61
N PHE A 127 -9.13 -7.42 11.75
CA PHE A 127 -8.38 -6.58 10.82
C PHE A 127 -7.44 -5.59 11.51
N ILE A 128 -7.92 -4.89 12.54
CA ILE A 128 -7.10 -3.93 13.31
C ILE A 128 -5.99 -4.66 14.06
N ASP A 129 -6.32 -5.78 14.70
CA ASP A 129 -5.36 -6.58 15.46
C ASP A 129 -4.28 -7.16 14.55
N HIS A 130 -4.67 -7.69 13.38
CA HIS A 130 -3.73 -8.19 12.38
C HIS A 130 -2.81 -7.09 11.84
N TRP A 131 -3.37 -5.90 11.57
CA TRP A 131 -2.60 -4.74 11.12
C TRP A 131 -1.58 -4.31 12.18
N ASN A 132 -2.00 -4.20 13.45
CA ASN A 132 -1.14 -3.85 14.57
C ASN A 132 -0.01 -4.86 14.75
N ASN A 133 -0.32 -6.16 14.75
CA ASN A 133 0.70 -7.19 14.90
C ASN A 133 1.74 -7.13 13.78
N THR A 134 1.30 -6.94 12.53
CA THR A 134 2.20 -6.84 11.37
C THR A 134 3.08 -5.58 11.45
N TYR A 135 2.52 -4.45 11.87
CA TYR A 135 3.25 -3.21 12.04
C TYR A 135 4.28 -3.29 13.19
N MET A 136 3.90 -3.91 14.31
CA MET A 136 4.77 -4.08 15.47
C MET A 136 5.92 -5.05 15.19
N ASP A 137 5.68 -6.15 14.49
CA ASP A 137 6.73 -7.09 14.07
C ASP A 137 7.77 -6.40 13.16
N GLY A 138 7.27 -5.65 12.17
CA GLY A 138 8.12 -4.87 11.26
C GLY A 138 8.96 -3.80 11.95
N SER A 139 8.38 -3.09 12.92
CA SER A 139 9.07 -2.01 13.64
C SER A 139 10.11 -2.51 14.64
N GLN A 140 9.86 -3.63 15.32
CA GLN A 140 10.84 -4.26 16.22
C GLN A 140 12.10 -4.71 15.46
N LYS A 141 11.94 -5.18 14.22
CA LYS A 141 13.06 -5.60 13.36
C LYS A 141 14.02 -4.46 13.02
N ILE A 142 13.50 -3.24 12.82
CA ILE A 142 14.34 -2.05 12.58
C ILE A 142 15.09 -1.65 13.86
N GLN A 143 14.43 -1.69 15.01
CA GLN A 143 15.07 -1.32 16.28
C GLN A 143 16.19 -2.30 16.69
N SER A 144 16.04 -3.59 16.37
CA SER A 144 17.06 -4.61 16.69
C SER A 144 18.27 -4.62 15.74
N MET A 145 18.14 -4.08 14.53
CA MET A 145 19.24 -3.97 13.56
C MET A 145 20.26 -2.87 13.89
N GLY A 146 20.01 -2.02 14.90
CA GLY A 146 20.92 -0.93 15.29
C GLY A 146 21.11 0.12 14.17
N PRO A 147 21.79 1.25 14.45
CA PRO A 147 22.08 2.23 13.42
C PRO A 147 23.24 1.75 12.55
N THR A 148 23.00 0.86 11.59
CA THR A 148 23.87 0.78 10.40
C THR A 148 23.44 1.86 9.41
N PHE A 149 23.60 3.12 9.84
CA PHE A 149 23.62 4.27 8.94
C PHE A 149 25.01 4.26 8.28
N ASP A 150 25.26 3.35 7.34
CA ASP A 150 26.48 3.41 6.54
C ASP A 150 26.39 4.65 5.64
N THR A 151 27.18 5.64 6.00
CA THR A 151 27.26 6.98 5.42
C THR A 151 28.04 6.93 4.10
N ARG A 152 27.62 6.04 3.19
CA ARG A 152 28.31 5.76 1.91
C ARG A 152 27.41 5.89 0.68
N LEU A 153 26.33 6.65 0.75
CA LEU A 153 25.57 7.05 -0.44
C LEU A 153 25.77 8.51 -0.86
N ASP A 154 26.92 9.11 -0.53
CA ASP A 154 27.37 10.35 -1.17
C ASP A 154 27.92 10.12 -2.60
N ASN A 155 27.83 8.89 -3.15
CA ASN A 155 28.29 8.59 -4.51
C ASN A 155 27.18 8.20 -5.51
N CYS A 156 25.90 8.25 -5.12
CA CYS A 156 24.78 8.09 -6.08
C CYS A 156 24.23 9.42 -6.63
N GLN A 157 24.85 10.56 -6.29
CA GLN A 157 24.51 11.85 -6.89
C GLN A 157 25.03 12.00 -8.34
N ALA A 158 25.88 11.10 -8.83
CA ALA A 158 26.44 11.20 -10.18
C ALA A 158 25.57 10.61 -11.32
N VAL A 159 24.57 9.78 -11.01
CA VAL A 159 23.65 9.24 -12.05
C VAL A 159 22.39 10.11 -12.19
N PHE A 160 22.12 10.96 -11.19
CA PHE A 160 20.87 11.73 -11.06
C PHE A 160 20.69 12.89 -12.05
N ARG A 161 21.71 13.25 -12.85
CA ARG A 161 21.57 14.30 -13.89
C ARG A 161 21.17 13.79 -15.28
N GLY A 162 21.00 12.47 -15.46
CA GLY A 162 20.73 11.88 -16.79
C GLY A 162 19.30 11.43 -17.06
N GLN A 163 18.46 11.20 -16.04
CA GLN A 163 17.19 10.46 -16.23
C GLN A 163 15.89 11.22 -15.90
N MET A 164 15.97 12.53 -15.64
CA MET A 164 14.75 13.37 -15.60
C MET A 164 14.08 13.53 -16.98
N SER A 165 14.70 13.05 -18.07
CA SER A 165 14.17 13.14 -19.44
C SER A 165 13.25 11.97 -19.85
N LEU A 166 13.23 10.85 -19.11
CA LEU A 166 12.50 9.65 -19.55
C LEU A 166 11.09 9.53 -18.96
N CYS A 167 10.76 10.30 -17.92
CA CYS A 167 9.42 10.24 -17.31
C CYS A 167 8.37 10.94 -18.17
N GLU A 168 8.73 11.97 -18.95
CA GLU A 168 7.82 12.64 -19.90
C GLU A 168 7.67 11.86 -21.22
N SER A 169 8.62 10.99 -21.56
CA SER A 169 8.52 10.14 -22.77
C SER A 169 7.67 8.88 -22.57
N LEU A 170 7.38 8.48 -21.33
CA LEU A 170 6.58 7.29 -21.03
C LEU A 170 5.07 7.51 -21.30
N GLU A 171 4.55 8.73 -21.13
CA GLU A 171 3.16 9.04 -21.55
C GLU A 171 3.01 9.02 -23.07
N ALA A 172 4.06 9.36 -23.83
CA ALA A 172 4.02 9.40 -25.29
C ALA A 172 4.09 8.00 -25.95
N LEU A 173 4.62 6.99 -25.25
CA LEU A 173 4.72 5.62 -25.79
C LEU A 173 3.42 4.83 -25.57
N ILE A 174 2.76 5.02 -24.42
CA ILE A 174 1.50 4.33 -24.09
C ILE A 174 0.34 4.78 -24.99
N ILE A 175 0.38 6.01 -25.52
CA ILE A 175 -0.69 6.54 -26.40
C ILE A 175 -0.58 6.02 -27.85
N LYS A 176 0.57 5.46 -28.27
CA LYS A 176 0.78 5.04 -29.68
C LYS A 176 0.28 3.64 -30.02
N GLU A 177 -0.07 2.80 -29.04
CA GLU A 177 -0.54 1.43 -29.28
C GLU A 177 -2.07 1.27 -29.33
N GLU A 178 -2.86 2.35 -29.16
CA GLU A 178 -4.33 2.31 -29.28
C GLU A 178 -4.89 2.75 -30.65
N HIS A 179 -4.03 2.93 -31.67
CA HIS A 179 -4.49 3.48 -32.96
C HIS A 179 -3.89 2.82 -34.22
N GLU A 180 -3.74 1.50 -34.22
CA GLU A 180 -3.64 0.72 -35.47
C GLU A 180 -4.65 -0.43 -35.49
#